data_AF-A0AAD9AA67-F1
#
_entry.id   AF-A0AAD9AA67-F1
#
_cell.length_a   1.000
_cell.length_b   1.000
_cell.length_c   1.000
_cell.angle_alpha   90.00
_cell.angle_beta   90.00
_cell.angle_gamma   90.00
#
_symmetry.space_group_name_H-M   'P 1'
#
loop_
_entity.id
_entity.type
_entity.pdbx_description
1 polymer ?
#
loop_
_entity_poly.entity_id
_entity_poly.type
_entity_poly.pdbx_seq_one_letter_code
_entity_poly.pdbx_strand_id
1 'polypeptide(L)'
;MSKYGWTKGSGLGADEGGIVNPLRVQVEKRKKKSDVEGGGWAEPANRAKILGGRRKDAEGEGGGKFGGPMSEVIVLQHMLDNMEDLQGEIANGLGQEIGEECGEKYGRVERLYIDVENRQVFIRFTDQVSALRAVNELDGRIFNGNTVIPKFYDTAKFEQGIYR
;
A
#
# COMPACT_ATOMS: atom_id res chain seq x y z
N MET A 1 22.90 32.46 -20.08
CA MET A 1 21.80 32.62 -19.11
C MET A 1 20.55 31.91 -19.62
N SER A 2 20.41 30.62 -19.29
CA SER A 2 19.09 29.95 -19.29
C SER A 2 18.70 29.80 -17.83
N LYS A 3 17.87 30.76 -17.43
CA LYS A 3 17.26 30.98 -16.13
C LYS A 3 16.34 29.78 -15.85
N TYR A 4 16.32 29.29 -14.62
CA TYR A 4 15.53 28.14 -14.13
C TYR A 4 16.19 26.77 -14.43
N GLY A 5 16.99 26.30 -13.47
CA GLY A 5 17.69 25.02 -13.48
C GLY A 5 16.75 23.82 -13.39
N TRP A 6 16.01 23.54 -14.46
CA TRP A 6 15.22 22.33 -14.61
C TRP A 6 15.76 21.50 -15.77
N THR A 7 16.22 20.29 -15.44
CA THR A 7 16.71 19.28 -16.39
C THR A 7 15.56 18.38 -16.82
N LYS A 8 15.47 18.09 -18.13
CA LYS A 8 14.44 17.21 -18.69
C LYS A 8 14.54 15.81 -18.07
N GLY A 9 13.62 15.48 -17.17
CA GLY A 9 13.54 14.16 -16.51
C GLY A 9 13.62 14.19 -14.98
N SER A 10 13.99 15.32 -14.36
CA SER A 10 13.91 15.50 -12.91
C SER A 10 12.52 15.99 -12.50
N GLY A 11 11.92 15.35 -11.51
CA GLY A 11 10.66 15.77 -10.93
C GLY A 11 10.78 17.10 -10.19
N LEU A 12 9.70 17.89 -10.17
CA LEU A 12 9.66 19.20 -9.50
C LEU A 12 9.61 19.08 -7.96
N GLY A 13 10.73 19.30 -7.27
CA GLY A 13 10.80 19.31 -5.80
C GLY A 13 12.24 19.41 -5.30
N ALA A 14 12.43 19.70 -4.01
CA ALA A 14 13.77 19.78 -3.39
C ALA A 14 14.56 18.47 -3.53
N ASP A 15 13.86 17.33 -3.60
CA ASP A 15 14.41 15.98 -3.74
C ASP A 15 14.29 15.41 -5.17
N GLU A 16 14.00 16.24 -6.19
CA GLU A 16 13.81 15.84 -7.59
C GLU A 16 12.72 14.75 -7.85
N GLY A 17 11.93 14.38 -6.83
CA GLY A 17 10.89 13.34 -6.88
C GLY A 17 9.50 13.83 -7.31
N GLY A 18 9.37 15.10 -7.69
CA GLY A 18 8.07 15.68 -8.03
C GLY A 18 7.48 15.25 -9.37
N ILE A 19 6.36 15.87 -9.73
CA ILE A 19 5.64 15.58 -10.97
C ILE A 19 6.54 15.79 -12.18
N VAL A 20 6.83 14.70 -12.90
CA VAL A 20 7.72 14.70 -14.08
C VAL A 20 7.00 15.22 -15.33
N ASN A 21 5.68 15.00 -15.42
CA ASN A 21 4.85 15.41 -16.56
C ASN A 21 3.70 16.33 -16.10
N PRO A 22 3.54 17.54 -16.68
CA PRO A 22 2.48 18.45 -16.30
C PRO A 22 1.11 17.86 -16.60
N LEU A 23 0.18 17.99 -15.65
CA LEU A 23 -1.23 17.65 -15.84
C LEU A 23 -1.83 18.57 -16.91
N ARG A 24 -2.14 18.00 -18.09
CA ARG A 24 -2.85 18.73 -19.16
C ARG A 24 -4.35 18.48 -19.03
N VAL A 25 -5.11 19.53 -18.77
CA VAL A 25 -6.58 19.49 -18.94
C VAL A 25 -6.86 19.73 -20.42
N GLN A 26 -7.12 18.66 -21.18
CA GLN A 26 -7.70 18.80 -22.52
C GLN A 26 -9.22 18.96 -22.36
N VAL A 27 -9.69 20.20 -22.46
CA VAL A 27 -11.12 20.47 -22.60
C VAL A 27 -11.51 20.18 -24.05
N GLU A 28 -12.09 19.01 -24.31
CA GLU A 28 -12.72 18.75 -25.61
C GLU A 28 -13.87 19.75 -25.80
N LYS A 29 -13.83 20.52 -26.90
CA LYS A 29 -14.89 21.48 -27.24
C LYS A 29 -16.21 20.71 -27.44
N ARG A 30 -17.21 21.04 -26.61
CA ARG A 30 -18.58 20.51 -26.72
C ARG A 30 -19.12 20.75 -28.14
N LYS A 31 -19.62 19.69 -28.79
CA LYS A 31 -20.43 19.83 -30.01
C LYS A 31 -21.85 20.29 -29.65
N LYS A 32 -22.34 21.33 -30.34
CA LYS A 32 -23.70 21.86 -30.22
C LYS A 32 -24.68 20.89 -30.90
N LYS A 33 -25.78 20.51 -30.23
CA LYS A 33 -26.85 19.69 -30.84
C LYS A 33 -27.66 20.51 -31.84
N SER A 34 -28.24 19.86 -32.85
CA SER A 34 -29.16 20.47 -33.83
C SER A 34 -30.57 20.67 -33.26
N ASP A 35 -31.27 21.67 -33.78
CA ASP A 35 -32.52 22.25 -33.23
C ASP A 35 -33.72 21.28 -33.16
N VAL A 36 -33.67 20.16 -33.88
CA VAL A 36 -34.73 19.14 -33.91
C VAL A 36 -34.86 18.28 -32.63
N GLU A 37 -33.87 18.32 -31.72
CA GLU A 37 -33.91 17.59 -30.44
C GLU A 37 -34.06 18.54 -29.22
N GLY A 38 -34.62 19.74 -29.41
CA GLY A 38 -34.99 20.62 -28.29
C GLY A 38 -33.83 21.42 -27.69
N GLY A 39 -33.11 22.17 -28.54
CA GLY A 39 -32.22 23.28 -28.19
C GLY A 39 -31.49 23.22 -26.84
N GLY A 40 -30.21 22.86 -26.85
CA GLY A 40 -29.35 22.90 -25.66
C GLY A 40 -27.95 22.35 -25.90
N TRP A 41 -27.04 22.57 -24.94
CA TRP A 41 -25.73 21.93 -24.91
C TRP A 41 -25.87 20.55 -24.26
N ALA A 42 -25.34 19.50 -24.90
CA ALA A 42 -25.34 18.16 -24.32
C ALA A 42 -24.56 18.15 -22.99
N GLU A 43 -25.18 17.62 -21.93
CA GLU A 43 -24.48 17.33 -20.68
C GLU A 43 -23.43 16.23 -20.94
N PRO A 44 -22.18 16.40 -20.50
CA PRO A 44 -21.13 15.45 -20.78
C PRO A 44 -21.38 14.15 -19.99
N ALA A 45 -21.72 13.07 -20.70
CA ALA A 45 -21.89 11.73 -20.14
C ALA A 45 -20.59 11.10 -19.60
N ASN A 46 -19.45 11.73 -19.82
CA ASN A 46 -18.15 11.19 -19.45
C ASN A 46 -17.58 11.97 -18.26
N ARG A 47 -17.78 11.41 -17.07
CA ARG A 47 -17.03 11.73 -15.86
C ARG A 47 -15.55 11.64 -16.21
N ALA A 48 -14.84 12.76 -16.14
CA ALA A 48 -13.44 12.87 -16.54
C ALA A 48 -12.62 11.75 -15.91
N LYS A 49 -12.15 10.81 -16.74
CA LYS A 49 -11.22 9.76 -16.31
C LYS A 49 -9.87 10.46 -16.12
N ILE A 50 -9.56 10.81 -14.88
CA ILE A 50 -8.22 11.27 -14.53
C ILE A 50 -7.29 10.08 -14.79
N LEU A 51 -6.65 10.07 -15.95
CA LEU A 51 -5.45 9.28 -16.21
C LEU A 51 -4.36 9.90 -15.34
N GLY A 52 -4.39 9.55 -14.05
CA GLY A 52 -3.39 9.94 -13.08
C GLY A 52 -2.03 9.57 -13.65
N GLY A 53 -1.17 10.57 -13.77
CA GLY A 53 0.17 10.41 -14.33
C GLY A 53 0.84 9.22 -13.68
N ARG A 54 1.34 8.31 -14.53
CA ARG A 54 2.23 7.22 -14.12
C ARG A 54 3.28 7.81 -13.19
N ARG A 55 3.11 7.58 -11.90
CA ARG A 55 4.20 7.69 -10.94
C ARG A 55 5.20 6.62 -11.36
N LYS A 56 6.48 6.97 -11.36
CA LYS A 56 7.57 6.08 -11.77
C LYS A 56 7.68 4.85 -10.84
N ASP A 57 6.90 4.81 -9.76
CA ASP A 57 6.86 3.77 -8.74
C ASP A 57 5.86 2.64 -9.03
N ALA A 58 5.09 2.71 -10.12
CA ALA A 58 4.02 1.73 -10.39
C ALA A 58 4.45 0.54 -11.27
N GLU A 59 5.55 0.62 -12.01
CA GLU A 59 5.87 -0.37 -13.07
C GLU A 59 7.38 -0.71 -13.20
N GLY A 60 8.20 -0.50 -12.17
CA GLY A 60 9.62 -0.88 -12.24
C GLY A 60 10.28 -1.12 -10.89
N GLU A 61 10.42 -2.40 -10.51
CA GLU A 61 11.41 -2.94 -9.57
C GLU A 61 11.63 -2.23 -8.21
N GLY A 62 10.67 -1.44 -7.72
CA GLY A 62 10.80 -0.68 -6.48
C GLY A 62 9.59 -0.92 -5.60
N GLY A 63 9.72 -1.81 -4.63
CA GLY A 63 8.73 -1.93 -3.57
C GLY A 63 8.46 -0.57 -2.96
N GLY A 64 7.20 -0.25 -2.69
CA GLY A 64 6.86 0.98 -1.96
C GLY A 64 7.59 1.04 -0.61
N LYS A 65 7.33 2.08 0.19
CA LYS A 65 7.93 2.28 1.54
C LYS A 65 8.03 1.00 2.39
N PHE A 66 7.12 0.05 2.17
CA PHE A 66 6.96 -1.18 2.93
C PHE A 66 7.43 -2.46 2.22
N GLY A 67 8.24 -2.35 1.17
CA GLY A 67 8.83 -3.50 0.46
C GLY A 67 7.83 -4.30 -0.38
N GLY A 68 8.21 -4.62 -1.61
CA GLY A 68 7.37 -5.37 -2.54
C GLY A 68 6.11 -4.63 -3.05
N PRO A 69 5.34 -5.28 -3.94
CA PRO A 69 4.04 -4.79 -4.37
C PRO A 69 3.00 -4.91 -3.24
N MET A 70 1.95 -4.11 -3.32
CA MET A 70 0.81 -4.19 -2.40
C MET A 70 0.16 -5.57 -2.45
N SER A 71 -0.10 -6.14 -1.28
CA SER A 71 -0.60 -7.50 -1.10
C SER A 71 -1.62 -7.55 0.05
N GLU A 72 -2.38 -8.64 0.12
CA GLU A 72 -3.29 -8.96 1.23
C GLU A 72 -2.56 -9.53 2.44
N VAL A 73 -1.31 -9.96 2.23
CA VAL A 73 -0.44 -10.52 3.27
C VAL A 73 0.61 -9.51 3.69
N ILE A 74 0.83 -9.41 4.98
CA ILE A 74 1.87 -8.58 5.59
C ILE A 74 2.76 -9.44 6.48
N VAL A 75 4.01 -9.02 6.64
CA VAL A 75 4.95 -9.58 7.62
C VAL A 75 5.35 -8.49 8.61
N LEU A 76 5.27 -8.79 9.90
CA LEU A 76 5.73 -7.94 10.98
C LEU A 76 7.10 -8.42 11.42
N GLN A 77 8.13 -7.67 11.06
CA GLN A 77 9.51 -7.94 11.43
C GLN A 77 9.85 -7.24 12.74
N HIS A 78 10.77 -7.82 13.51
CA HIS A 78 11.27 -7.31 14.79
C HIS A 78 10.23 -7.21 15.91
N MET A 79 8.98 -7.63 15.69
CA MET A 79 7.93 -7.53 16.71
C MET A 79 8.22 -8.45 17.92
N LEU A 80 8.79 -9.64 17.70
CA LEU A 80 8.91 -10.69 18.71
C LEU A 80 10.37 -10.97 19.15
N ASP A 81 11.29 -10.07 18.82
CA ASP A 81 12.73 -10.26 19.03
C ASP A 81 13.12 -10.37 20.51
N ASN A 82 12.48 -9.57 21.38
CA ASN A 82 12.77 -9.52 22.83
C ASN A 82 11.93 -10.50 23.65
N MET A 83 11.29 -11.49 23.02
CA MET A 83 10.46 -12.46 23.72
C MET A 83 11.26 -13.74 24.00
N GLU A 84 11.67 -13.96 25.25
CA GLU A 84 12.52 -15.12 25.60
C GLU A 84 11.79 -16.45 25.37
N ASP A 85 10.54 -16.58 25.83
CA ASP A 85 9.71 -17.78 25.65
C ASP A 85 8.58 -17.57 24.64
N LEU A 86 8.95 -17.37 23.37
CA LEU A 86 7.95 -17.19 22.30
C LEU A 86 7.03 -18.42 22.16
N GLN A 87 7.55 -19.63 22.38
CA GLN A 87 6.75 -20.85 22.19
C GLN A 87 5.70 -21.03 23.28
N GLY A 88 6.05 -20.71 24.54
CA GLY A 88 5.09 -20.65 25.64
C GLY A 88 4.01 -19.61 25.39
N GLU A 89 4.36 -18.40 24.94
CA GLU A 89 3.39 -17.34 24.65
C GLU A 89 2.44 -17.70 23.49
N ILE A 90 2.95 -18.37 22.45
CA ILE A 90 2.09 -18.91 21.38
C ILE A 90 1.10 -19.93 21.95
N ALA A 91 1.55 -20.82 22.84
CA ALA A 91 0.67 -21.80 23.50
C ALA A 91 -0.35 -21.13 24.45
N ASN A 92 -0.01 -19.97 25.02
CA ASN A 92 -0.88 -19.16 25.85
C ASN A 92 -1.91 -18.34 25.05
N GLY A 93 -1.81 -18.29 23.72
CA GLY A 93 -2.80 -17.65 22.86
C GLY A 93 -2.34 -16.37 22.17
N LEU A 94 -1.05 -16.03 22.18
CA LEU A 94 -0.50 -14.83 21.54
C LEU A 94 -0.97 -14.66 20.08
N GLY A 95 -1.03 -15.75 19.31
CA GLY A 95 -1.49 -15.71 17.92
C GLY A 95 -2.97 -15.30 17.78
N GLN A 96 -3.81 -15.70 18.73
CA GLN A 96 -5.22 -15.30 18.75
C GLN A 96 -5.35 -13.83 19.11
N GLU A 97 -4.64 -13.36 20.13
CA GLU A 97 -4.66 -11.96 20.57
C GLU A 97 -4.21 -11.01 19.44
N ILE A 98 -3.11 -11.34 18.74
CA ILE A 98 -2.65 -10.55 17.59
C ILE A 98 -3.69 -10.57 16.47
N GLY A 99 -4.30 -11.72 16.20
CA GLY A 99 -5.33 -11.88 15.18
C GLY A 99 -6.60 -11.06 15.46
N GLU A 100 -7.06 -11.06 16.72
CA GLU A 100 -8.23 -10.30 17.17
C GLU A 100 -7.96 -8.80 17.13
N GLU A 101 -6.87 -8.34 17.72
CA GLU A 101 -6.46 -6.92 17.73
C GLU A 101 -6.30 -6.37 16.31
N CYS A 102 -5.64 -7.13 15.41
CA CYS A 102 -5.50 -6.72 14.01
C CYS A 102 -6.83 -6.79 13.24
N GLY A 103 -7.66 -7.78 13.57
CA GLY A 103 -9.00 -8.00 13.04
C GLY A 103 -9.93 -6.82 13.29
N GLU A 104 -9.95 -6.34 14.53
CA GLU A 104 -10.79 -5.23 14.97
C GLU A 104 -10.32 -3.87 14.44
N LYS A 105 -9.00 -3.64 14.39
CA LYS A 105 -8.43 -2.33 14.01
C LYS A 105 -8.32 -2.11 12.50
N TYR A 106 -7.87 -3.13 11.76
CA TYR A 106 -7.45 -2.97 10.37
C TYR A 106 -8.42 -3.62 9.39
N GLY A 107 -9.07 -4.70 9.82
CA GLY A 107 -10.07 -5.44 9.07
C GLY A 107 -9.90 -6.95 9.22
N ARG A 108 -10.83 -7.71 8.64
CA ARG A 108 -10.95 -9.15 8.89
C ARG A 108 -9.67 -9.90 8.51
N VAL A 109 -9.12 -10.61 9.50
CA VAL A 109 -7.99 -11.54 9.33
C VAL A 109 -8.53 -12.89 8.87
N GLU A 110 -7.98 -13.41 7.77
CA GLU A 110 -8.30 -14.73 7.24
C GLU A 110 -7.39 -15.80 7.85
N ARG A 111 -6.09 -15.48 7.98
CA ARG A 111 -5.09 -16.43 8.48
C ARG A 111 -3.94 -15.70 9.15
N LEU A 112 -3.38 -16.31 10.19
CA LEU A 112 -2.20 -15.83 10.91
C LEU A 112 -1.20 -16.98 11.04
N TYR A 113 0.09 -16.67 10.88
CA TYR A 113 1.19 -17.61 11.08
C TYR A 113 2.33 -16.90 11.80
N ILE A 114 2.89 -17.55 12.82
CA ILE A 114 4.05 -17.06 13.57
C ILE A 114 5.23 -17.97 13.24
N ASP A 115 6.25 -17.40 12.62
CA ASP A 115 7.53 -18.06 12.43
C ASP A 115 8.37 -17.89 13.70
N VAL A 116 8.56 -18.99 14.42
CA VAL A 116 9.34 -19.03 15.66
C VAL A 116 10.83 -18.90 15.40
N GLU A 117 11.33 -19.38 14.25
CA GLU A 117 12.75 -19.37 13.92
C GLU A 117 13.23 -17.94 13.62
N ASN A 118 12.48 -17.22 12.78
CA ASN A 118 12.82 -15.85 12.39
C ASN A 118 12.11 -14.78 13.23
N ARG A 119 11.26 -15.18 14.19
CA ARG A 119 10.48 -14.28 15.07
C ARG A 119 9.60 -13.30 14.29
N GLN A 120 9.01 -13.78 13.20
CA GLN A 120 8.18 -12.99 12.29
C GLN A 120 6.72 -13.39 12.39
N VAL A 121 5.82 -12.41 12.29
CA VAL A 121 4.38 -12.66 12.25
C VAL A 121 3.86 -12.35 10.87
N PHE A 122 3.21 -13.32 10.25
CA PHE A 122 2.57 -13.19 8.95
C PHE A 122 1.05 -13.15 9.14
N ILE A 123 0.42 -12.15 8.54
CA ILE A 123 -1.02 -11.92 8.67
C ILE A 123 -1.60 -11.77 7.27
N ARG A 124 -2.60 -12.59 6.95
CA ARG A 124 -3.40 -12.48 5.73
C ARG A 124 -4.74 -11.85 6.06
N PHE A 125 -5.02 -10.72 5.44
CA PHE A 125 -6.32 -10.06 5.48
C PHE A 125 -7.22 -10.54 4.34
N THR A 126 -8.52 -10.26 4.45
CA THR A 126 -9.47 -10.51 3.34
C THR A 126 -9.31 -9.54 2.17
N ASP A 127 -8.73 -8.37 2.42
CA ASP A 127 -8.66 -7.27 1.46
C ASP A 127 -7.31 -6.55 1.55
N GLN A 128 -6.75 -6.17 0.40
CA GLN A 128 -5.47 -5.43 0.32
C GLN A 128 -5.53 -4.09 1.06
N VAL A 129 -6.70 -3.44 1.11
CA VAL A 129 -6.87 -2.14 1.80
C VAL A 129 -6.65 -2.30 3.31
N SER A 130 -7.09 -3.41 3.90
CA SER A 130 -6.85 -3.71 5.31
C SER A 130 -5.36 -3.93 5.60
N ALA A 131 -4.68 -4.69 4.74
CA ALA A 131 -3.24 -4.84 4.80
C ALA A 131 -2.51 -3.49 4.71
N LEU A 132 -2.92 -2.60 3.79
CA LEU A 132 -2.33 -1.26 3.67
C LEU A 132 -2.53 -0.43 4.94
N ARG A 133 -3.69 -0.48 5.58
CA ARG A 133 -3.94 0.23 6.85
C ARG A 133 -3.02 -0.29 7.96
N ALA A 134 -2.95 -1.62 8.12
CA ALA A 134 -2.11 -2.26 9.12
C ALA A 134 -0.64 -1.87 8.95
N VAL A 135 -0.11 -1.93 7.73
CA VAL A 135 1.29 -1.58 7.45
C VAL A 135 1.59 -0.11 7.76
N ASN A 136 0.69 0.81 7.45
CA ASN A 136 0.91 2.23 7.74
C ASN A 136 0.86 2.55 9.25
N GLU A 137 0.04 1.85 10.03
CA GLU A 137 -0.13 2.14 11.45
C GLU A 137 0.86 1.38 12.34
N LEU A 138 1.29 0.19 11.92
CA LEU A 138 2.26 -0.62 12.65
C LEU A 138 3.71 -0.18 12.40
N ASP A 139 3.96 0.60 11.35
CA ASP A 139 5.29 1.10 11.00
C ASP A 139 5.83 2.03 12.09
N GLY A 140 6.89 1.59 12.75
CA GLY A 140 7.50 2.33 13.85
C GLY A 140 6.82 2.17 15.20
N ARG A 141 5.77 1.34 15.31
CA ARG A 141 5.11 1.06 16.60
C ARG A 141 6.08 0.30 17.51
N ILE A 142 6.07 0.62 18.80
CA ILE A 142 6.89 -0.08 19.79
C ILE A 142 6.09 -1.24 20.39
N PHE A 143 6.67 -2.45 20.35
CA PHE A 143 6.14 -3.65 20.98
C PHE A 143 7.24 -4.34 21.78
N ASN A 144 7.05 -4.50 23.09
CA ASN A 144 8.02 -5.09 24.00
C ASN A 144 9.47 -4.52 23.84
N GLY A 145 9.57 -3.20 23.69
CA GLY A 145 10.83 -2.50 23.47
C GLY A 145 11.40 -2.59 22.06
N ASN A 146 10.77 -3.32 21.14
CA ASN A 146 11.17 -3.42 19.74
C ASN A 146 10.38 -2.47 18.86
N THR A 147 11.02 -1.95 17.81
CA THR A 147 10.34 -1.22 16.75
C THR A 147 9.83 -2.20 15.70
N VAL A 148 8.50 -2.23 15.51
CA VAL A 148 7.85 -3.09 14.51
C VAL A 148 8.11 -2.52 13.12
N ILE A 149 8.56 -3.40 12.21
CA ILE A 149 8.81 -3.08 10.81
C ILE A 149 7.87 -3.93 9.95
N PRO A 150 6.69 -3.40 9.57
CA PRO A 150 5.76 -4.11 8.72
C PRO A 150 6.18 -4.02 7.24
N LYS A 151 6.01 -5.12 6.51
CA LYS A 151 6.24 -5.18 5.06
C LYS A 151 5.13 -5.96 4.35
N PHE A 152 4.91 -5.70 3.07
CA PHE A 152 4.06 -6.57 2.27
C PHE A 152 4.76 -7.90 1.99
N TYR A 153 3.99 -8.98 1.97
CA TYR A 153 4.45 -10.31 1.64
C TYR A 153 3.66 -10.89 0.47
N ASP A 154 4.30 -11.72 -0.34
CA ASP A 154 3.65 -12.33 -1.51
C ASP A 154 2.58 -13.34 -1.07
N THR A 155 1.34 -13.15 -1.51
CA THR A 155 0.23 -14.03 -1.15
C THR A 155 0.46 -15.47 -1.61
N ALA A 156 1.02 -15.68 -2.81
CA ALA A 156 1.22 -17.03 -3.33
C ALA A 156 2.29 -17.79 -2.52
N LYS A 157 3.36 -17.12 -2.10
CA LYS A 157 4.35 -17.71 -1.18
C LYS A 157 3.74 -18.07 0.17
N PHE A 158 2.92 -17.19 0.74
CA PHE A 158 2.24 -17.44 2.01
C PHE A 158 1.32 -18.66 1.93
N GLU A 159 0.55 -18.81 0.85
CA GLU A 159 -0.32 -19.98 0.63
C GLU A 159 0.47 -21.29 0.45
N GLN A 160 1.64 -21.21 -0.17
CA GLN A 160 2.55 -22.36 -0.35
C GLN A 160 3.32 -22.73 0.92
N GLY A 161 3.17 -21.96 2.01
CA GLY A 161 3.91 -22.18 3.25
C GLY A 161 5.40 -21.80 3.15
N ILE A 162 5.74 -20.93 2.19
CA ILE A 162 7.09 -20.40 2.04
C ILE A 162 7.14 -19.10 2.84
N TYR A 163 7.90 -19.10 3.94
CA TYR A 163 8.02 -17.97 4.87
C TYR A 163 9.44 -17.40 4.92
N ARG A 164 10.06 -17.27 3.74
CA ARG A 164 11.45 -16.83 3.56
C ARG A 164 11.53 -15.64 2.61
#